data_AF-A0A349ESH2-F1
#
_entry.id   AF-A0A349ESH2-F1
#
_cell.length_a   1.000
_cell.length_b   1.000
_cell.length_c   1.000
_cell.angle_alpha   90.00
_cell.angle_beta   90.00
_cell.angle_gamma   90.00
#
_symmetry.space_group_name_H-M   'P 1'
#
loop_
_entity.id
_entity.type
_entity.pdbx_description
1 polymer ?
#
loop_
_entity_poly.entity_id
_entity_poly.type
_entity_poly.pdbx_seq_one_letter_code
_entity_poly.pdbx_strand_id
1 'polypeptide(L)'
;METLREFVGRFSTSVGCYYHGCRSGIYSLKKVNSEERGKQQVFAWVQERKSTNLFRIDTYEHLAVEAGVIACADGKIDNMNWDKAGVFYNVGAGSAGEDFRKAVRALRKIHHFR
;
A
#
# COMPACT_ATOMS: atom_id res chain seq x y z
N MET A 1 -10.27 15.10 10.29
CA MET A 1 -9.81 13.70 10.26
C MET A 1 -9.68 13.33 8.80
N GLU A 2 -8.50 12.92 8.34
CA GLU A 2 -8.25 12.55 6.94
C GLU A 2 -9.10 11.32 6.59
N THR A 3 -9.81 11.36 5.46
CA THR A 3 -10.57 10.21 4.95
C THR A 3 -9.65 9.24 4.22
N LEU A 4 -10.07 7.97 4.08
CA LEU A 4 -9.34 6.98 3.30
C LEU A 4 -9.04 7.44 1.87
N ARG A 5 -9.99 8.13 1.21
CA ARG A 5 -9.81 8.64 -0.15
C ARG A 5 -8.72 9.71 -0.21
N GLU A 6 -8.74 10.67 0.72
CA GLU A 6 -7.73 11.74 0.81
C GLU A 6 -6.35 11.15 1.08
N PHE A 7 -6.26 10.22 2.05
CA PHE A 7 -5.02 9.52 2.36
C PHE A 7 -4.46 8.80 1.13
N VAL A 8 -5.28 8.00 0.44
CA VAL A 8 -4.83 7.25 -0.74
C VAL A 8 -4.38 8.18 -1.85
N GLY A 9 -5.07 9.31 -2.07
CA GLY A 9 -4.66 10.33 -3.05
C GLY A 9 -3.27 10.89 -2.75
N ARG A 10 -3.04 11.31 -1.50
CA ARG A 10 -1.73 11.83 -1.05
C ARG A 10 -0.63 10.76 -1.08
N PHE A 11 -0.95 9.56 -0.61
CA PHE A 11 -0.01 8.44 -0.53
C PHE A 11 0.42 7.96 -1.91
N SER A 12 -0.54 7.75 -2.82
CA SER A 12 -0.26 7.33 -4.20
C SER A 12 0.57 8.36 -4.98
N THR A 13 0.28 9.65 -4.81
CA THR A 13 1.08 10.75 -5.36
C THR A 13 2.53 10.67 -4.86
N SER A 14 2.72 10.43 -3.56
CA SER A 14 4.05 10.33 -2.94
C SER A 14 4.82 9.09 -3.40
N VAL A 15 4.11 7.99 -3.69
CA VAL A 15 4.69 6.74 -4.22
C VAL A 15 4.93 6.83 -5.73
N GLY A 16 4.20 7.67 -6.47
CA GLY A 16 4.25 7.72 -7.93
C GLY A 16 3.45 6.60 -8.59
N CYS A 17 2.34 6.18 -7.97
CA CYS A 17 1.50 5.09 -8.46
C CYS A 17 0.04 5.53 -8.67
N TYR A 18 -0.73 4.66 -9.33
CA TYR A 18 -2.18 4.85 -9.51
C TYR A 18 -2.94 4.13 -8.41
N TYR A 19 -4.19 4.52 -8.18
CA TYR A 19 -5.08 3.82 -7.25
C TYR A 19 -6.47 3.61 -7.82
N HIS A 20 -7.18 2.63 -7.28
CA HIS A 20 -8.56 2.33 -7.63
C HIS A 20 -9.33 1.89 -6.38
N GLY A 21 -10.50 2.48 -6.15
CA GLY A 21 -11.38 2.12 -5.04
C GLY A 21 -12.13 0.82 -5.34
N CYS A 22 -11.99 -0.17 -4.46
CA CYS A 22 -12.75 -1.41 -4.47
C CYS A 22 -14.06 -1.26 -3.68
N ARG A 23 -15.08 -2.07 -4.00
CA ARG A 23 -16.40 -2.01 -3.33
C ARG A 23 -16.36 -2.27 -1.81
N SER A 24 -15.27 -2.83 -1.29
CA SER A 24 -15.10 -3.26 0.11
C SER A 24 -14.50 -2.19 1.04
N GLY A 25 -14.40 -0.92 0.63
CA GLY A 25 -13.72 0.11 1.44
C GLY A 25 -12.20 -0.08 1.47
N ILE A 26 -11.66 -0.71 0.42
CA ILE A 26 -10.23 -0.94 0.20
C ILE A 26 -9.85 -0.21 -1.09
N TYR A 27 -8.65 0.36 -1.13
CA TYR A 27 -8.06 0.89 -2.37
C TYR A 27 -6.92 0.00 -2.84
N SER A 28 -6.92 -0.39 -4.10
CA SER A 28 -5.79 -1.07 -4.72
C SER A 28 -4.82 -0.05 -5.31
N LEU A 29 -3.52 -0.21 -5.07
CA LEU A 29 -2.45 0.57 -5.70
C LEU A 29 -1.87 -0.18 -6.91
N LYS A 30 -1.69 0.52 -8.02
CA LYS A 30 -1.31 -0.05 -9.32
C LYS A 30 -0.06 0.61 -9.87
N LYS A 31 0.83 -0.19 -10.46
CA LYS A 31 2.04 0.32 -11.13
C LYS A 31 1.72 1.12 -12.41
N VAL A 32 0.65 0.74 -13.12
CA VAL A 32 0.23 1.33 -14.40
C VAL A 32 -1.24 1.77 -14.35
N ASN A 33 -1.60 2.75 -15.18
CA ASN A 33 -2.99 3.11 -15.38
C ASN A 33 -3.70 1.99 -16.15
N SER A 34 -4.64 1.32 -15.49
CA SER A 34 -5.35 0.17 -16.06
C SER A 34 -6.37 0.54 -17.15
N GLU A 35 -6.65 1.83 -17.36
CA GLU A 35 -7.47 2.27 -18.51
C GLU A 35 -6.74 2.08 -19.85
N GLU A 36 -5.41 1.99 -19.83
CA GLU A 36 -4.59 1.95 -21.05
C GLU A 36 -4.07 0.56 -21.41
N ARG A 37 -4.01 -0.39 -20.46
CA ARG A 37 -3.50 -1.75 -20.69
C ARG A 37 -4.22 -2.76 -19.81
N GLY A 38 -4.78 -3.80 -20.43
CA GLY A 38 -5.56 -4.88 -19.79
C GLY A 38 -4.81 -5.81 -18.81
N LYS A 39 -3.73 -5.33 -18.16
CA LYS A 39 -3.03 -6.03 -17.07
C LYS A 39 -3.11 -5.20 -15.81
N GLN A 40 -3.90 -5.65 -14.82
CA GLN A 40 -3.93 -5.04 -13.50
C GLN A 40 -2.61 -5.34 -12.76
N GLN A 41 -1.65 -4.41 -12.78
CA GLN A 41 -0.41 -4.51 -11.99
C GLN A 41 -0.63 -3.98 -10.56
N VAL A 42 -1.58 -4.58 -9.84
CA VAL A 42 -1.80 -4.25 -8.42
C VAL A 42 -0.64 -4.78 -7.60
N PHE A 43 -0.06 -3.94 -6.76
CA PHE A 43 1.09 -4.30 -5.92
C PHE A 43 0.88 -4.04 -4.43
N ALA A 44 -0.17 -3.30 -4.06
CA ALA A 44 -0.51 -3.04 -2.68
C ALA A 44 -2.00 -2.70 -2.53
N TRP A 45 -2.49 -2.78 -1.29
CA TRP A 45 -3.85 -2.41 -0.89
C TRP A 45 -3.81 -1.48 0.30
N VAL A 46 -4.76 -0.55 0.38
CA VAL A 46 -4.90 0.40 1.47
C VAL A 46 -6.29 0.30 2.06
N GLN A 47 -6.36 0.19 3.37
CA GLN A 47 -7.61 0.10 4.12
C GLN A 47 -7.54 0.94 5.40
N GLU A 48 -8.68 1.48 5.82
CA GLU A 48 -8.80 2.21 7.07
C GLU A 48 -9.11 1.28 8.23
N ARG A 49 -8.35 1.40 9.32
CA ARG A 49 -8.60 0.75 10.61
C ARG A 49 -9.27 1.75 11.54
N LYS A 50 -10.60 1.85 11.42
CA LYS A 50 -11.42 2.85 12.13
C LYS A 50 -11.24 2.87 13.65
N SER A 51 -11.08 1.70 14.28
CA SER A 51 -10.92 1.60 15.74
C SER A 51 -9.60 2.17 16.26
N THR A 52 -8.58 2.29 15.40
CA THR A 52 -7.24 2.76 15.79
C THR A 52 -6.82 4.04 15.09
N ASN A 53 -7.68 4.61 14.22
CA ASN A 53 -7.38 5.80 13.42
C ASN A 53 -6.09 5.66 12.58
N LEU A 54 -5.87 4.46 12.05
CA LEU A 54 -4.72 4.12 11.21
C LEU A 54 -5.17 3.76 9.80
N PHE A 55 -4.31 4.06 8.82
CA PHE A 55 -4.37 3.46 7.50
C PHE A 55 -3.36 2.33 7.42
N ARG A 56 -3.84 1.16 7.00
CA ARG A 56 -3.03 -0.03 6.81
C ARG A 56 -2.76 -0.23 5.32
N ILE A 57 -1.50 -0.36 4.97
CA ILE A 57 -1.01 -0.62 3.63
C ILE A 57 -0.46 -2.04 3.59
N ASP A 58 -1.10 -2.90 2.82
CA ASP A 58 -0.73 -4.30 2.66
C ASP A 58 -0.01 -4.49 1.31
N THR A 59 1.04 -5.29 1.27
CA THR A 59 1.73 -5.70 0.04
C THR A 59 2.19 -7.16 0.16
N TYR A 60 2.59 -7.77 -0.95
CA TYR A 60 3.06 -9.15 -0.93
C TYR A 60 4.46 -9.25 -0.30
N GLU A 61 4.70 -10.32 0.46
CA GLU A 61 6.00 -10.54 1.09
C GLU A 61 7.13 -10.68 0.06
N HIS A 62 6.93 -11.46 -1.01
CA HIS A 62 7.95 -11.64 -2.05
C HIS A 62 8.39 -10.31 -2.68
N LEU A 63 7.45 -9.40 -2.97
CA LEU A 63 7.78 -8.06 -3.47
C LEU A 63 8.60 -7.25 -2.47
N ALA A 64 8.28 -7.35 -1.18
CA ALA A 64 9.02 -6.67 -0.13
C ALA A 64 10.44 -7.25 0.08
N VAL A 65 10.60 -8.57 -0.06
CA VAL A 65 11.90 -9.25 -0.02
C VAL A 65 12.75 -8.84 -1.21
N GLU A 66 12.21 -8.97 -2.42
CA GLU A 66 12.90 -8.65 -3.67
C GLU A 66 13.34 -7.18 -3.73
N ALA A 67 12.49 -6.26 -3.26
CA ALA A 67 12.82 -4.84 -3.17
C ALA A 67 13.75 -4.48 -2.00
N GLY A 68 14.11 -5.44 -1.13
CA GLY A 68 14.97 -5.23 0.04
C GLY A 68 14.35 -4.31 1.10
N VAL A 69 13.04 -4.43 1.34
CA VAL A 69 12.28 -3.58 2.28
C VAL A 69 11.51 -4.36 3.34
N ILE A 70 11.59 -5.69 3.35
CA ILE A 70 10.88 -6.54 4.33
C ILE A 70 11.16 -6.14 5.79
N ALA A 71 12.40 -5.78 6.12
CA ALA A 71 12.79 -5.36 7.46
C ALA A 71 12.16 -4.03 7.92
N CYS A 72 11.56 -3.26 7.00
CA CYS A 72 10.88 -2.01 7.30
C CYS A 72 9.37 -2.17 7.59
N ALA A 73 8.83 -3.38 7.42
CA ALA A 73 7.41 -3.65 7.64
C ALA A 73 7.06 -3.61 9.15
N ASP A 74 5.82 -3.22 9.45
CA ASP A 74 5.29 -3.24 10.81
C ASP A 74 4.85 -4.65 11.24
N GLY A 75 4.65 -5.55 10.28
CA GLY A 75 4.40 -6.95 10.56
C GLY A 75 4.12 -7.77 9.31
N LYS A 76 3.83 -9.05 9.54
CA LYS A 76 3.52 -10.05 8.50
C LYS A 76 2.04 -10.37 8.45
N ILE A 77 1.63 -10.92 7.31
CA ILE A 77 0.30 -11.43 7.03
C ILE A 77 0.51 -12.85 6.51
N ASP A 78 0.12 -13.86 7.27
CA ASP A 78 0.40 -15.24 6.86
C ASP A 78 -0.40 -15.64 5.63
N ASN A 79 -1.67 -15.21 5.55
CA ASN A 79 -2.59 -15.51 4.45
C ASN A 79 -3.22 -14.22 3.90
N MET A 80 -2.52 -13.55 2.99
CA MET A 80 -3.05 -12.48 2.13
C MET A 80 -3.65 -13.10 0.86
N ASN A 81 -4.46 -12.34 0.11
CA ASN A 81 -5.13 -12.74 -1.15
C ASN A 81 -4.49 -13.93 -1.88
N TRP A 82 -5.30 -14.97 -2.14
CA TRP A 82 -4.90 -16.22 -2.78
C TRP A 82 -3.78 -16.97 -2.02
N ASP A 83 -3.89 -17.03 -0.69
CA ASP A 83 -2.99 -17.74 0.22
C ASP A 83 -1.51 -17.36 0.08
N LYS A 84 -1.26 -16.09 -0.26
CA LYS A 84 0.09 -15.54 -0.36
C LYS A 84 0.46 -14.84 0.94
N ALA A 85 1.69 -15.03 1.41
CA ALA A 85 2.20 -14.21 2.50
C ALA A 85 2.29 -12.73 2.10
N GLY A 86 2.03 -11.86 3.06
CA GLY A 86 2.05 -10.42 2.92
C GLY A 86 2.82 -9.75 4.06
N VAL A 87 3.05 -8.45 3.89
CA VAL A 87 3.53 -7.57 4.94
C VAL A 87 2.68 -6.32 4.98
N PHE A 88 2.64 -5.65 6.12
CA PHE A 88 1.87 -4.42 6.26
C PHE A 88 2.67 -3.27 6.86
N TYR A 89 2.18 -2.07 6.57
CA TYR A 89 2.63 -0.81 7.14
C TYR A 89 1.42 -0.08 7.72
N ASN A 90 1.57 0.52 8.88
CA ASN A 90 0.54 1.36 9.49
C ASN A 90 0.97 2.82 9.44
N VAL A 91 0.02 3.70 9.10
CA VAL A 91 0.22 5.14 9.06
C VAL A 91 -0.92 5.82 9.81
N GLY A 92 -0.60 6.74 10.72
CA GLY A 92 -1.60 7.51 11.43
C GLY A 92 -2.40 8.43 10.48
N ALA A 93 -3.70 8.58 10.72
CA ALA A 93 -4.51 9.49 9.92
C ALA A 93 -4.01 10.94 10.04
N GLY A 94 -3.78 11.60 8.89
CA GLY A 94 -3.15 12.92 8.83
C GLY A 94 -1.65 12.94 9.07
N SER A 95 -1.00 11.78 9.28
CA SER A 95 0.45 11.72 9.48
C SER A 95 1.22 12.06 8.21
N ALA A 96 2.23 12.92 8.37
CA ALA A 96 3.34 13.12 7.43
C ALA A 96 4.70 12.72 8.06
N GLY A 97 4.64 11.94 9.15
CA GLY A 97 5.77 11.59 10.00
C GLY A 97 6.68 10.49 9.45
N GLU A 98 7.36 9.81 10.38
CA GLU A 98 8.28 8.72 10.03
C GLU A 98 7.55 7.49 9.48
N ASP A 99 6.38 7.15 10.04
CA ASP A 99 5.49 6.09 9.56
C ASP A 99 5.11 6.27 8.08
N PHE A 100 4.65 7.47 7.71
CA PHE A 100 4.32 7.83 6.34
C PHE A 100 5.54 7.73 5.43
N ARG A 101 6.67 8.35 5.82
CA ARG A 101 7.91 8.33 5.02
C ARG A 101 8.46 6.92 4.83
N LYS A 102 8.36 6.08 5.86
CA LYS A 102 8.75 4.66 5.83
C LYS A 102 7.90 3.89 4.82
N ALA A 103 6.58 4.00 4.91
CA ALA A 103 5.66 3.35 3.99
C ALA A 103 5.89 3.83 2.54
N VAL A 104 5.99 5.14 2.31
CA VAL A 104 6.26 5.69 0.96
C VAL A 104 7.56 5.14 0.39
N ARG A 105 8.66 5.17 1.17
CA ARG A 105 9.96 4.66 0.71
C ARG A 105 9.91 3.18 0.36
N ALA A 106 9.23 2.37 1.16
CA ALA A 106 9.08 0.94 0.89
C ALA A 106 8.29 0.69 -0.40
N LEU A 107 7.12 1.33 -0.54
CA LEU A 107 6.25 1.13 -1.68
C LEU A 107 6.82 1.72 -2.98
N ARG A 108 7.64 2.78 -2.92
CA ARG A 108 8.41 3.28 -4.08
C ARG A 108 9.42 2.25 -4.59
N LYS A 109 10.15 1.60 -3.68
CA LYS A 109 11.09 0.55 -4.08
C LYS A 109 10.37 -0.62 -4.76
N ILE A 110 9.24 -1.06 -4.20
CA ILE A 110 8.41 -2.11 -4.80
C ILE A 110 7.83 -1.68 -6.15
N HIS A 111 7.39 -0.44 -6.28
CA HIS A 111 6.84 0.11 -7.52
C HIS A 111 7.86 0.09 -8.67
N HIS A 112 9.10 0.49 -8.40
CA HIS A 112 10.18 0.52 -9.39
C HIS A 112 10.87 -0.83 -9.63
N PHE A 113 10.64 -1.83 -8.77
CA PHE A 113 11.16 -3.17 -8.96
C PHE A 113 10.45 -3.85 -10.15
N ARG A 114 11.21 -4.55 -11.01
CA ARG A 114 10.72 -5.13 -12.28
C ARG A 114 10.03 -6.46 -12.08
#